data_AF-A0A1G6E1Z2-F1
#
_entry.id   AF-A0A1G6E1Z2-F1
#
_cell.length_a   1.000
_cell.length_b   1.000
_cell.length_c   1.000
_cell.angle_alpha   90.00
_cell.angle_beta   90.00
_cell.angle_gamma   90.00
#
_symmetry.space_group_name_H-M   'P 1'
#
loop_
_entity.id
_entity.type
_entity.pdbx_description
1 polymer ?
#
loop_
_entity_poly.entity_id
_entity_poly.type
_entity_poly.pdbx_seq_one_letter_code
_entity_poly.pdbx_strand_id
1 'polypeptide(L)'
;MSTPLTRHEQETIINFNAGEQTATIYTADKAVMRKIDALVADFPSIYRILSETTYAKTYEVPKKYISYRKPRRLTEEQREQARNRIKILNNATTNFNNILDGLH
;
A
#
# COMPACT_ATOMS: atom_id res chain seq x y z
N MET A 1 -12.73 27.74 11.61
CA MET A 1 -11.56 27.11 10.97
C MET A 1 -11.44 25.69 11.50
N SER A 2 -11.26 24.71 10.62
CA SER A 2 -11.02 23.32 10.97
C SER A 2 -9.55 23.16 11.34
N THR A 3 -9.26 22.76 12.57
CA THR A 3 -7.88 22.52 13.02
C THR A 3 -7.35 21.23 12.39
N PRO A 4 -6.15 21.22 11.77
CA PRO A 4 -5.55 19.99 11.27
C PRO A 4 -5.34 18.97 12.40
N LEU A 5 -5.71 17.71 12.17
CA LEU A 5 -5.45 16.64 13.13
C LEU A 5 -3.95 16.50 13.40
N THR A 6 -3.60 16.40 14.68
CA THR A 6 -2.26 16.03 15.14
C THR A 6 -1.90 14.63 14.66
N ARG A 7 -0.61 14.29 14.68
CA ARG A 7 -0.16 12.94 14.27
C ARG A 7 -0.78 11.81 15.11
N HIS A 8 -1.08 12.08 16.37
CA HIS A 8 -1.69 11.10 17.27
C HIS A 8 -3.18 10.89 17.00
N GLU A 9 -3.87 11.91 16.48
CA GLU A 9 -5.29 11.81 16.09
C GLU A 9 -5.49 11.13 14.72
N GLN A 10 -4.42 10.95 13.94
CA GLN A 10 -4.46 10.28 12.63
C GLN A 10 -4.34 8.75 12.78
N GLU A 11 -5.21 8.16 13.59
CA GLU A 11 -5.19 6.72 13.81
C GLU A 11 -5.76 5.93 12.61
N THR A 12 -5.38 4.66 12.54
CA THR A 12 -5.98 3.68 11.64
C THR A 12 -6.34 2.44 12.43
N ILE A 13 -7.61 2.04 12.36
CA ILE A 13 -8.16 0.89 13.08
C ILE A 13 -8.70 -0.08 12.04
N ILE A 14 -8.24 -1.33 12.11
CA ILE A 14 -8.73 -2.42 11.26
C ILE A 14 -9.51 -3.38 12.14
N ASN A 15 -10.79 -3.58 11.84
CA ASN A 15 -11.68 -4.46 12.60
C ASN A 15 -12.21 -5.60 11.72
N PHE A 16 -12.16 -6.82 12.25
CA PHE A 16 -12.83 -7.98 11.68
C PHE A 16 -13.11 -9.04 12.75
N ASN A 17 -14.23 -9.75 12.62
CA ASN A 17 -14.61 -10.88 13.48
C ASN A 17 -14.35 -12.24 12.79
N ALA A 18 -14.80 -13.36 13.35
CA ALA A 18 -14.64 -14.69 12.73
C ALA A 18 -15.78 -15.06 11.76
N GLY A 19 -16.95 -14.41 11.85
CA GLY A 19 -18.14 -14.79 11.09
C GLY A 19 -18.26 -14.16 9.71
N GLU A 20 -17.71 -12.97 9.52
CA GLU A 20 -17.80 -12.23 8.25
C GLU A 20 -16.62 -12.54 7.32
N GLN A 21 -16.74 -12.21 6.04
CA GLN A 21 -15.62 -12.34 5.08
C GLN A 21 -14.90 -11.00 4.84
N THR A 22 -15.49 -9.90 5.29
CA THR A 22 -14.99 -8.53 5.13
C THR A 22 -14.53 -7.95 6.47
N ALA A 23 -13.60 -7.02 6.38
CA ALA A 23 -13.10 -6.20 7.47
C ALA A 23 -13.48 -4.75 7.21
N THR A 24 -13.52 -3.95 8.28
CA THR A 24 -13.62 -2.51 8.19
C THR A 24 -12.27 -1.85 8.50
N ILE A 25 -11.92 -0.84 7.71
CA ILE A 25 -10.76 0.01 7.96
C ILE A 25 -11.27 1.42 8.21
N TYR A 26 -11.19 1.87 9.45
CA TYR A 26 -11.31 3.28 9.79
C TYR A 26 -9.93 3.94 9.71
N THR A 27 -9.83 5.11 9.10
CA THR A 27 -8.58 5.86 9.10
C THR A 27 -8.80 7.36 9.03
N ALA A 28 -8.08 8.09 9.89
CA ALA A 28 -7.88 9.52 9.83
C ALA A 28 -6.51 9.91 9.21
N ASP A 29 -5.69 8.92 8.85
CA ASP A 29 -4.40 9.11 8.19
C ASP A 29 -4.58 9.37 6.68
N LYS A 30 -4.19 10.56 6.22
CA LYS A 30 -4.35 10.97 4.81
C LYS A 30 -3.54 10.14 3.83
N ALA A 31 -2.39 9.59 4.23
CA ALA A 31 -1.59 8.73 3.37
C ALA A 31 -2.23 7.34 3.22
N VAL A 32 -2.81 6.81 4.29
CA VAL A 32 -3.59 5.56 4.23
C VAL A 32 -4.85 5.76 3.40
N MET A 33 -5.60 6.87 3.60
CA MET A 33 -6.77 7.19 2.79
C MET A 33 -6.45 7.19 1.30
N ARG A 34 -5.43 7.93 0.85
CA ARG A 34 -5.05 7.97 -0.58
C ARG A 34 -4.74 6.59 -1.17
N LYS A 35 -4.11 5.71 -0.39
CA LYS A 35 -3.81 4.33 -0.83
C LYS A 35 -5.08 3.52 -1.02
N ILE A 36 -6.02 3.60 -0.08
CA ILE A 36 -7.27 2.83 -0.17
C ILE A 36 -8.20 3.45 -1.21
N ASP A 37 -8.27 4.79 -1.33
CA ASP A 37 -9.02 5.49 -2.38
C ASP A 37 -8.57 5.06 -3.79
N ALA A 38 -7.26 4.88 -4.01
CA ALA A 38 -6.77 4.32 -5.26
C ALA A 38 -7.28 2.88 -5.50
N LEU A 39 -7.30 2.03 -4.46
CA LEU A 39 -7.86 0.69 -4.55
C LEU A 39 -9.37 0.68 -4.79
N VAL A 40 -10.11 1.64 -4.24
CA VAL A 40 -11.55 1.83 -4.50
C VAL A 40 -11.77 2.24 -5.96
N ALA A 41 -10.93 3.14 -6.50
CA ALA A 41 -11.01 3.55 -7.90
C ALA A 41 -10.68 2.41 -8.87
N ASP A 42 -9.63 1.65 -8.58
CA ASP A 42 -9.17 0.54 -9.44
C ASP A 42 -10.07 -0.70 -9.31
N PHE A 43 -10.64 -0.95 -8.12
CA PHE A 43 -11.40 -2.16 -7.81
C PHE A 43 -12.68 -1.87 -6.99
N PRO A 44 -13.65 -1.11 -7.54
CA PRO A 44 -14.82 -0.63 -6.79
C PRO A 44 -15.79 -1.74 -6.33
N SER A 45 -15.74 -2.93 -6.94
CA SER A 45 -16.52 -4.09 -6.51
C SER A 45 -15.89 -4.85 -5.33
N ILE A 46 -14.62 -4.56 -5.01
CA ILE A 46 -13.84 -5.23 -3.96
C ILE A 46 -13.65 -4.31 -2.77
N TYR A 47 -13.33 -3.04 -3.02
CA TYR A 47 -13.10 -2.03 -1.98
C TYR A 47 -14.25 -1.03 -2.01
N ARG A 48 -14.91 -0.83 -0.86
CA ARG A 48 -16.09 0.04 -0.77
C ARG A 48 -15.90 1.10 0.31
N ILE A 49 -16.32 2.34 0.05
CA ILE A 49 -16.41 3.38 1.08
C ILE A 49 -17.75 3.18 1.79
N LEU A 50 -17.71 2.96 3.11
CA LEU A 50 -18.90 2.86 3.96
C LEU A 50 -19.29 4.21 4.54
N SER A 51 -18.31 5.03 4.91
CA SER A 51 -18.54 6.38 5.40
C SER A 51 -17.36 7.30 5.11
N GLU A 52 -17.67 8.58 4.92
CA GLU A 52 -16.70 9.64 4.70
C GLU A 52 -17.09 10.87 5.49
N THR A 53 -16.11 11.46 6.17
CA THR A 53 -16.23 12.72 6.88
C THR A 53 -15.11 13.65 6.39
N THR A 54 -15.13 14.90 6.85
CA THR A 54 -14.05 15.86 6.58
C THR A 54 -12.66 15.35 6.97
N TYR A 55 -12.57 14.46 7.96
CA TYR A 55 -11.29 14.07 8.57
C TYR A 55 -10.92 12.60 8.40
N ALA A 56 -11.90 11.74 8.18
CA ALA A 56 -11.70 10.30 8.21
C ALA A 56 -12.65 9.57 7.27
N LYS A 57 -12.24 8.37 6.86
CA LYS A 57 -13.02 7.45 6.04
C LYS A 57 -13.08 6.07 6.68
N THR A 58 -14.21 5.38 6.46
CA THR A 58 -14.36 3.97 6.77
C THR A 58 -14.56 3.20 5.48
N TYR A 59 -13.74 2.18 5.29
CA TYR A 59 -13.78 1.29 4.12
C TYR A 59 -14.19 -0.11 4.53
N GLU A 60 -14.82 -0.82 3.60
CA GLU A 60 -14.98 -2.26 3.67
C GLU A 60 -14.01 -2.94 2.70
N VAL A 61 -13.32 -3.96 3.19
CA VAL A 61 -12.32 -4.72 2.42
C VAL A 61 -12.44 -6.23 2.70
N PRO A 62 -12.18 -7.12 1.74
CA PRO A 62 -12.12 -8.56 2.04
C PRO A 62 -10.95 -8.90 2.95
N LYS A 63 -11.18 -9.74 3.97
CA LYS A 63 -10.17 -10.13 4.98
C LYS A 63 -8.93 -10.76 4.36
N LYS A 64 -9.07 -11.46 3.24
CA LYS A 64 -7.97 -12.11 2.51
C LYS A 64 -6.86 -11.14 2.06
N TYR A 65 -7.15 -9.84 1.98
CA TYR A 65 -6.17 -8.81 1.63
C TYR A 65 -5.49 -8.17 2.83
N ILE A 66 -5.92 -8.48 4.06
CA ILE A 66 -5.26 -8.08 5.30
C ILE A 66 -4.28 -9.18 5.69
N SER A 67 -3.05 -8.80 6.04
CA SER A 67 -2.00 -9.77 6.35
C SER A 67 -1.17 -9.37 7.55
N TYR A 68 -0.92 -10.34 8.43
CA TYR A 68 0.13 -10.25 9.43
C TYR A 68 1.45 -10.64 8.77
N ARG A 69 2.33 -9.66 8.53
CA ARG A 69 3.63 -9.92 7.91
C ARG A 69 4.67 -10.14 9.01
N LYS A 70 5.39 -11.27 8.95
CA LYS A 70 6.60 -11.43 9.76
C LYS A 70 7.62 -10.35 9.37
N PRO A 71 8.35 -9.76 10.34
CA PRO A 71 9.46 -8.90 10.03
C PRO A 71 10.43 -9.62 9.09
N ARG A 72 10.87 -8.92 8.05
CA ARG A 72 11.79 -9.50 7.09
C ARG A 72 13.18 -9.61 7.73
N ARG A 73 13.56 -10.80 8.21
CA ARG A 73 14.94 -11.14 8.56
C ARG A 73 15.65 -11.64 7.32
N LEU A 74 16.33 -10.74 6.61
CA LEU A 74 17.28 -11.13 5.58
C LEU A 74 18.62 -11.40 6.26
N THR A 75 19.26 -12.52 5.91
CA THR A 75 20.69 -12.66 6.19
C THR A 75 21.47 -11.65 5.33
N GLU A 76 22.70 -11.31 5.73
CA GLU A 76 23.52 -10.38 4.93
C GLU A 76 23.76 -10.91 3.51
N GLU A 77 23.89 -12.22 3.37
CA GLU A 77 24.04 -12.90 2.09
C GLU A 77 22.79 -12.75 1.19
N GLN A 78 21.58 -12.85 1.77
CA GLN A 78 20.34 -12.61 1.03
C GLN A 78 20.17 -11.12 0.66
N ARG A 79 20.70 -10.20 1.48
CA ARG A 79 20.79 -8.76 1.13
C ARG A 79 21.73 -8.54 -0.05
N GLU A 80 22.93 -9.13 -0.01
CA GLU A 80 23.93 -9.07 -1.07
C GLU A 80 23.35 -9.57 -2.40
N GLN A 81 22.68 -10.72 -2.40
CA GLN A 81 22.04 -11.30 -3.57
C GLN A 81 20.94 -10.40 -4.13
N ALA A 82 20.11 -9.80 -3.26
CA ALA A 82 19.09 -8.85 -3.69
C ALA A 82 19.71 -7.57 -4.30
N ARG A 83 20.78 -7.04 -3.71
CA ARG A 83 21.55 -5.91 -4.27
C ARG A 83 22.09 -6.24 -5.65
N ASN A 84 22.70 -7.42 -5.82
CA ASN A 84 23.29 -7.84 -7.09
C ASN A 84 22.22 -8.04 -8.17
N ARG A 85 21.06 -8.62 -7.83
CA ARG A 85 19.93 -8.75 -8.78
C ARG A 85 19.43 -7.38 -9.28
N ILE A 86 19.29 -6.40 -8.39
CA ILE A 86 18.89 -5.03 -8.78
C ILE A 86 19.95 -4.41 -9.71
N LYS A 87 21.25 -4.56 -9.40
CA LYS A 87 22.34 -4.04 -10.26
C LYS A 87 22.29 -4.65 -11.67
N ILE A 88 22.09 -5.97 -11.77
CA ILE A 88 21.99 -6.65 -13.06
C ILE A 88 20.79 -6.13 -13.86
N LEU A 89 19.63 -6.01 -13.22
CA LEU A 89 18.42 -5.48 -13.87
C LEU A 89 18.62 -4.04 -14.36
N ASN A 90 19.21 -3.17 -13.54
CA ASN A 90 19.48 -1.79 -13.94
C ASN A 90 20.47 -1.72 -15.11
N ASN A 91 21.54 -2.51 -15.08
CA ASN A 91 22.52 -2.55 -16.17
C ASN A 91 21.91 -3.09 -17.46
N ALA A 92 21.03 -4.09 -17.39
CA ALA A 92 20.30 -4.59 -18.55
C ALA A 92 19.43 -3.48 -19.15
N THR A 93 18.64 -2.78 -18.34
CA THR A 93 17.79 -1.67 -18.81
C THR A 93 18.60 -0.53 -19.44
N THR A 94 19.73 -0.15 -18.85
CA THR A 94 20.62 0.88 -19.42
C THR A 94 21.19 0.46 -20.78
N ASN A 95 21.61 -0.80 -20.91
CA ASN A 95 22.13 -1.31 -22.17
C ASN A 95 21.06 -1.38 -23.26
N PHE A 96 19.83 -1.79 -22.91
CA PHE A 96 18.70 -1.77 -23.85
C PHE A 96 18.37 -0.34 -24.32
N ASN A 97 18.32 0.64 -23.43
CA ASN A 97 18.04 2.03 -23.79
C ASN A 97 19.14 2.61 -24.69
N ASN A 98 20.42 2.36 -24.38
CA ASN A 98 21.55 2.82 -25.20
C ASN A 98 21.56 2.20 -26.61
N ILE A 99 21.06 0.97 -26.78
CA ILE A 99 20.93 0.33 -28.11
C ILE A 99 19.82 1.00 -28.93
N LEU A 100 18.70 1.37 -28.29
CA LEU A 100 17.58 2.02 -28.95
C LEU A 100 17.90 3.47 -29.35
N ASP A 101 18.62 4.20 -28.49
CA ASP A 101 19.03 5.59 -28.75
C ASP A 101 20.11 5.71 -29.85
N GLY A 102 20.88 4.64 -30.09
CA GLY A 102 21.90 4.59 -31.16
C GLY A 102 21.38 4.18 -32.54
N LEU A 103 20.07 3.91 -32.68
CA LEU A 103 19.40 3.55 -33.93
C LEU A 103 18.64 4.73 -34.58
N HIS A 104 18.74 5.93 -34.00
CA HIS A 104 18.28 7.21 -34.54
C HIS A 104 19.45 8.12 -34.91
#